data_AF-A0A9P4Y4M6-F1
#
_entry.id   AF-A0A9P4Y4M6-F1
#
_cell.length_a   1.000
_cell.length_b   1.000
_cell.length_c   1.000
_cell.angle_alpha   90.00
_cell.angle_beta   90.00
_cell.angle_gamma   90.00
#
_symmetry.space_group_name_H-M   'P 1'
#
loop_
_entity.id
_entity.type
_entity.pdbx_description
1 polymer ?
#
loop_
_entity_poly.entity_id
_entity_poly.type
_entity_poly.pdbx_seq_one_letter_code
_entity_poly.pdbx_strand_id
1 'polypeptide(L)'
;MPSGGPPTLVRTTSLPQSGSGLGLGGSGYPPFATHHKAVLNIQGNLETMATSWTEEEWENKRRIVMFKRSQNGNRLNATFRAVPVNDRPPNNIYISCIWWEEKQDCFVTSVDTIHLLEQLVAAPNRFTVEEKNRIRRNLEGFKPLTVSKAKAESEDFFKIIMGFGNPKPRNIEKDVKVFPWKILAPALKKIISKY
;
A
#
# COMPACT_ATOMS: atom_id res chain seq x y z
N MET A 1 -5.69 8.04 -33.89
CA MET A 1 -6.27 7.06 -32.95
C MET A 1 -6.18 7.65 -31.56
N PRO A 2 -7.25 7.71 -30.74
CA PRO A 2 -7.12 8.19 -29.38
C PRO A 2 -6.42 7.09 -28.56
N SER A 3 -5.21 7.38 -28.12
CA SER A 3 -4.45 6.55 -27.17
C SER A 3 -5.14 6.64 -25.81
N GLY A 4 -6.21 5.86 -25.62
CA GLY A 4 -6.92 5.76 -24.35
C GLY A 4 -6.05 5.04 -23.34
N GLY A 5 -5.46 5.78 -22.41
CA GLY A 5 -4.82 5.20 -21.23
C GLY A 5 -5.80 4.32 -20.44
N PRO A 6 -5.31 3.42 -19.57
CA PRO A 6 -6.18 2.57 -18.77
C PRO A 6 -7.15 3.40 -17.93
N PRO A 7 -8.40 2.95 -17.74
CA PRO A 7 -9.43 3.72 -17.03
C PRO A 7 -9.03 4.01 -15.57
N THR A 8 -9.29 5.22 -15.11
CA THR A 8 -8.99 5.65 -13.73
C THR A 8 -9.88 4.91 -12.73
N LEU A 9 -9.27 4.34 -11.69
CA LEU A 9 -10.02 3.69 -10.60
C LEU A 9 -10.62 4.77 -9.69
N VAL A 10 -11.95 4.82 -9.62
CA VAL A 10 -12.70 5.75 -8.79
C VAL A 10 -13.41 4.98 -7.71
N ARG A 11 -13.42 5.53 -6.50
CA ARG A 11 -14.03 4.86 -5.38
C ARG A 11 -15.54 4.69 -5.55
N THR A 12 -16.07 3.53 -5.17
CA THR A 12 -17.52 3.27 -5.23
C THR A 12 -18.36 4.23 -4.35
N THR A 13 -17.80 4.85 -3.30
CA THR A 13 -18.54 5.75 -2.39
C THR A 13 -18.40 7.24 -2.72
N SER A 14 -17.80 7.61 -3.86
CA SER A 14 -17.64 9.01 -4.26
C SER A 14 -18.64 9.47 -5.31
N LEU A 15 -19.74 8.74 -5.53
CA LEU A 15 -20.88 9.35 -6.24
C LEU A 15 -21.37 10.53 -5.40
N PRO A 16 -21.43 11.76 -5.95
CA PRO A 16 -22.12 12.85 -5.27
C PRO A 16 -23.57 12.41 -5.06
N GLN A 17 -23.99 12.41 -3.80
CA GLN A 17 -25.39 12.34 -3.44
C GLN A 17 -26.02 13.59 -4.08
N SER A 18 -26.67 13.41 -5.22
CA SER A 18 -27.36 14.50 -5.92
C SER A 18 -28.31 15.15 -4.93
N GLY A 19 -28.02 16.40 -4.59
CA GLY A 19 -28.84 17.20 -3.69
C GLY A 19 -30.28 17.23 -4.19
N SER A 20 -31.21 17.14 -3.25
CA SER A 20 -32.64 17.25 -3.46
C SER A 20 -32.98 18.65 -3.97
N GLY A 21 -32.91 18.86 -5.28
CA GLY A 21 -33.36 20.05 -5.98
C GLY A 21 -34.44 19.67 -6.98
N LEU A 22 -35.66 20.11 -6.73
CA LEU A 22 -36.80 20.01 -7.65
C LEU A 22 -36.47 20.75 -8.95
N GLY A 23 -36.39 20.03 -10.07
CA GLY A 23 -36.17 20.62 -11.39
C GLY A 23 -36.43 19.61 -12.52
N LEU A 24 -37.52 19.82 -13.24
CA LEU A 24 -37.90 19.14 -14.48
C LEU A 24 -36.85 19.39 -15.58
N GLY A 25 -36.47 18.36 -16.34
CA GLY A 25 -35.72 18.52 -17.59
C GLY A 25 -34.81 17.33 -17.90
N GLY A 26 -35.17 16.53 -18.90
CA GLY A 26 -34.48 15.29 -19.24
C GLY A 26 -33.12 15.45 -19.91
N SER A 27 -32.27 14.44 -19.73
CA SER A 27 -31.29 13.91 -20.70
C SER A 27 -30.67 12.64 -20.11
N GLY A 28 -30.64 11.57 -20.92
CA GLY A 28 -30.49 10.19 -20.49
C GLY A 28 -29.19 9.85 -19.76
N TYR A 29 -29.32 9.31 -18.56
CA TYR A 29 -28.28 8.50 -17.93
C TYR A 29 -28.43 7.06 -18.41
N PRO A 30 -27.36 6.38 -18.88
CA PRO A 30 -27.45 4.96 -19.16
C PRO A 30 -27.68 4.21 -17.83
N PRO A 31 -28.76 3.42 -17.68
CA PRO A 31 -29.18 2.87 -16.39
C PRO A 31 -28.30 1.74 -15.81
N PHE A 32 -27.16 1.43 -16.41
CA PHE A 32 -26.26 0.37 -15.95
C PHE A 32 -24.80 0.69 -16.24
N ALA A 33 -24.22 1.67 -15.56
CA ALA A 33 -22.77 1.64 -15.37
C ALA A 33 -22.48 0.51 -14.37
N THR A 34 -22.16 -0.68 -14.88
CA THR A 34 -21.65 -1.78 -14.04
C THR A 34 -20.29 -1.34 -13.50
N HIS A 35 -20.30 -0.73 -12.31
CA HIS A 35 -19.07 -0.39 -11.60
C HIS A 35 -18.41 -1.69 -11.14
N HIS A 36 -17.54 -2.23 -11.99
CA HIS A 36 -16.74 -3.37 -11.63
C HIS A 36 -15.68 -2.91 -10.63
N LYS A 37 -15.84 -3.33 -9.37
CA LYS A 37 -14.86 -3.11 -8.31
C LYS A 37 -13.46 -3.52 -8.78
N ALA A 38 -12.46 -2.76 -8.39
CA ALA A 38 -11.08 -3.07 -8.65
C ALA A 38 -10.72 -4.40 -7.99
N VAL A 39 -10.07 -5.27 -8.76
CA VAL A 39 -9.59 -6.57 -8.28
C VAL A 39 -8.07 -6.57 -8.34
N LEU A 40 -7.42 -6.72 -7.19
CA LEU A 40 -5.97 -6.88 -7.13
C LEU A 40 -5.58 -8.37 -7.26
N ASN A 41 -4.82 -8.66 -8.30
CA ASN A 41 -4.09 -9.91 -8.48
C ASN A 41 -2.61 -9.68 -8.16
N ILE A 42 -2.10 -10.37 -7.14
CA ILE A 42 -0.67 -10.40 -6.80
C ILE A 42 -0.10 -11.69 -7.37
N GLN A 43 0.85 -11.60 -8.30
CA GLN A 43 1.45 -12.76 -8.93
C GLN A 43 2.50 -13.39 -8.01
N GLY A 44 2.24 -14.62 -7.55
CA GLY A 44 3.11 -15.36 -6.63
C GLY A 44 2.72 -15.23 -5.16
N ASN A 45 3.47 -15.89 -4.28
CA ASN A 45 3.25 -15.83 -2.83
C ASN A 45 4.10 -14.73 -2.19
N LEU A 46 3.46 -13.65 -1.73
CA LEU A 46 4.16 -12.50 -1.13
C LEU A 46 4.90 -12.85 0.16
N GLU A 47 4.50 -13.92 0.87
CA GLU A 47 5.17 -14.38 2.08
C GLU A 47 6.60 -14.87 1.82
N THR A 48 6.92 -15.26 0.57
CA THR A 48 8.29 -15.63 0.18
C THR A 48 9.29 -14.48 0.38
N MET A 49 8.82 -13.24 0.42
CA MET A 49 9.68 -12.09 0.72
C MET A 49 10.07 -12.01 2.20
N ALA A 50 9.42 -12.77 3.08
CA ALA A 50 9.80 -12.89 4.49
C ALA A 50 10.80 -14.04 4.75
N THR A 51 11.16 -14.83 3.74
CA THR A 51 12.06 -16.00 3.89
C THR A 51 13.28 -15.92 2.98
N SER A 52 14.28 -16.77 3.20
CA SER A 52 15.49 -16.86 2.36
C SER A 52 16.21 -15.52 2.19
N TRP A 53 16.45 -14.84 3.30
CA TRP A 53 17.18 -13.56 3.34
C TRP A 53 18.67 -13.77 3.05
N THR A 54 19.24 -12.84 2.30
CA THR A 54 20.69 -12.76 2.10
C THR A 54 21.39 -12.28 3.37
N GLU A 55 22.69 -12.50 3.47
CA GLU A 55 23.49 -12.05 4.62
C GLU A 55 23.39 -10.53 4.82
N GLU A 56 23.52 -9.75 3.73
CA GLU A 56 23.34 -8.29 3.75
C GLU A 56 21.94 -7.88 4.27
N GLU A 57 20.88 -8.59 3.87
CA GLU A 57 19.52 -8.30 4.35
C GLU A 57 19.36 -8.61 5.84
N TRP A 58 19.99 -9.69 6.33
CA TRP A 58 20.00 -10.07 7.74
C TRP A 58 20.76 -9.07 8.61
N GLU A 59 21.93 -8.63 8.15
CA GLU A 59 22.74 -7.60 8.83
C GLU A 59 21.97 -6.28 8.94
N ASN A 60 21.32 -5.86 7.84
CA ASN A 60 20.53 -4.64 7.81
C ASN A 60 19.14 -4.78 8.44
N LYS A 61 18.74 -6.01 8.80
CA LYS A 61 17.38 -6.36 9.27
C LYS A 61 16.29 -5.85 8.32
N ARG A 62 16.62 -5.66 7.03
CA ARG A 62 15.74 -5.08 6.02
C ARG A 62 15.99 -5.71 4.65
N ARG A 63 14.90 -6.13 4.02
CA ARG A 63 14.81 -6.47 2.61
C ARG A 63 14.00 -5.43 1.85
N ILE A 64 14.49 -5.00 0.69
CA ILE A 64 13.75 -4.12 -0.20
C ILE A 64 12.96 -4.96 -1.19
N VAL A 65 11.64 -4.78 -1.19
CA VAL A 65 10.73 -5.46 -2.12
C VAL A 65 10.26 -4.45 -3.15
N MET A 66 10.61 -4.71 -4.40
CA MET A 66 10.18 -3.92 -5.53
C MET A 66 8.89 -4.48 -6.10
N PHE A 67 7.89 -3.62 -6.31
CA PHE A 67 6.62 -3.92 -6.95
C PHE A 67 6.53 -3.23 -8.31
N LYS A 68 5.95 -3.95 -9.27
CA LYS A 68 5.47 -3.41 -10.54
C LYS A 68 3.98 -3.57 -10.64
N ARG A 69 3.32 -2.60 -11.25
CA ARG A 69 1.87 -2.57 -11.51
C ARG A 69 1.61 -2.67 -12.99
N SER A 70 0.59 -3.42 -13.36
CA SER A 70 -0.08 -3.36 -14.67
C SER A 70 -1.59 -3.35 -14.45
N GLN A 71 -2.35 -2.69 -15.31
CA GLN A 71 -3.80 -2.59 -15.20
C GLN A 71 -4.46 -2.99 -16.51
N ASN A 72 -5.47 -3.86 -16.42
CA ASN A 72 -6.37 -4.19 -17.53
C ASN A 72 -7.81 -4.02 -17.05
N GLY A 73 -8.47 -2.94 -17.49
CA GLY A 73 -9.80 -2.57 -17.00
C GLY A 73 -9.81 -2.34 -15.48
N ASN A 74 -10.65 -3.09 -14.76
CA ASN A 74 -10.74 -3.08 -13.30
C ASN A 74 -9.75 -4.05 -12.62
N ARG A 75 -8.98 -4.84 -13.37
CA ARG A 75 -8.01 -5.79 -12.81
C ARG A 75 -6.65 -5.14 -12.69
N LEU A 76 -6.18 -5.00 -11.46
CA LEU A 76 -4.81 -4.59 -11.13
C LEU A 76 -3.96 -5.84 -10.96
N ASN A 77 -2.88 -5.94 -11.74
CA ASN A 77 -1.87 -6.96 -11.59
C ASN A 77 -0.64 -6.35 -10.92
N ALA A 78 -0.15 -6.99 -9.86
CA ALA A 78 1.09 -6.61 -9.19
C ALA A 78 2.06 -7.79 -9.21
N THR A 79 3.30 -7.53 -9.63
CA THR A 79 4.42 -8.46 -9.47
C THR A 79 5.38 -7.89 -8.45
N PHE A 80 6.12 -8.76 -7.74
CA PHE A 80 7.09 -8.32 -6.76
C PHE A 80 8.38 -9.14 -6.85
N ARG A 81 9.49 -8.55 -6.44
CA ARG A 81 10.78 -9.24 -6.25
C ARG A 81 11.62 -8.54 -5.19
N ALA A 82 12.48 -9.29 -4.53
CA ALA A 82 13.56 -8.70 -3.72
C ALA A 82 14.56 -8.00 -4.65
N VAL A 83 15.09 -6.86 -4.19
CA VAL A 83 16.13 -6.10 -4.89
C VAL A 83 17.21 -5.65 -3.89
N PRO A 84 18.48 -5.62 -4.29
CA PRO A 84 19.54 -4.99 -3.50
C PRO A 84 19.21 -3.52 -3.21
N VAL A 85 19.70 -3.01 -2.07
CA VAL A 85 19.48 -1.61 -1.66
C VAL A 85 20.00 -0.63 -2.73
N ASN A 86 21.05 -1.01 -3.46
CA ASN A 86 21.72 -0.20 -4.48
C ASN A 86 21.05 -0.29 -5.86
N ASP A 87 20.23 -1.31 -6.14
CA ASP A 87 19.59 -1.50 -7.45
C ASP A 87 18.14 -0.98 -7.42
N ARG A 88 17.99 0.33 -7.66
CA ARG A 88 16.68 1.00 -7.63
C ARG A 88 16.38 1.72 -8.93
N PRO A 89 16.00 0.97 -9.98
CA PRO A 89 15.55 1.59 -11.22
C PRO A 89 14.36 2.53 -10.97
N PRO A 90 14.29 3.66 -11.69
CA PRO A 90 13.17 4.59 -11.57
C PRO A 90 11.84 3.93 -11.98
N ASN A 91 10.72 4.55 -11.61
CA ASN A 91 9.35 4.13 -11.95
C ASN A 91 8.88 2.78 -11.37
N ASN A 92 9.57 2.25 -10.37
CA ASN A 92 9.07 1.11 -9.59
C ASN A 92 8.68 1.55 -8.18
N ILE A 93 7.89 0.70 -7.52
CA ILE A 93 7.40 0.94 -6.16
C ILE A 93 8.27 0.13 -5.21
N TYR A 94 8.77 0.73 -4.14
CA TYR A 94 9.65 0.05 -3.18
C TYR A 94 9.06 0.11 -1.78
N ILE A 95 9.04 -1.02 -1.09
CA ILE A 95 8.68 -1.11 0.32
C ILE A 95 9.69 -1.96 1.09
N SER A 96 9.69 -1.82 2.41
CA SER A 96 10.59 -2.54 3.31
C SER A 96 9.88 -3.73 3.95
N CYS A 97 10.43 -4.92 3.77
CA CYS A 97 10.20 -6.07 4.63
C CYS A 97 11.24 -6.00 5.75
N ILE A 98 10.82 -5.97 7.01
CA ILE A 98 11.69 -5.62 8.13
C ILE A 98 11.67 -6.74 9.16
N TRP A 99 12.82 -7.27 9.53
CA TRP A 99 12.92 -8.30 10.55
C TRP A 99 12.84 -7.70 11.94
N TRP A 100 11.94 -8.21 12.79
CA TRP A 100 11.87 -7.85 14.20
C TRP A 100 12.32 -9.03 15.06
N GLU A 101 13.50 -8.90 15.68
CA GLU A 101 14.15 -9.96 16.44
C GLU A 101 13.36 -10.39 17.68
N GLU A 102 12.85 -9.45 18.47
CA GLU A 102 12.10 -9.74 19.69
C GLU A 102 10.77 -10.46 19.41
N LYS A 103 10.24 -10.33 18.18
CA LYS A 103 9.02 -11.02 17.74
C LYS A 103 9.30 -12.22 16.84
N GLN A 104 10.54 -12.40 16.37
CA GLN A 104 10.94 -13.43 15.40
C GLN A 104 10.01 -13.48 14.18
N ASP A 105 9.58 -12.33 13.67
CA ASP A 105 8.69 -12.22 12.50
C ASP A 105 9.04 -10.99 11.65
N CYS A 106 8.60 -10.99 10.39
CA CYS A 106 8.75 -9.88 9.47
C CYS A 106 7.57 -8.90 9.54
N PHE A 107 7.86 -7.62 9.39
CA PHE A 107 6.89 -6.54 9.45
C PHE A 107 7.03 -5.57 8.27
N VAL A 108 5.93 -4.87 7.99
CA VAL A 108 5.86 -3.74 7.05
C VAL A 108 5.30 -2.53 7.78
N THR A 109 5.80 -1.33 7.44
CA THR A 109 5.29 -0.10 8.05
C THR A 109 3.98 0.33 7.40
N SER A 110 3.16 1.04 8.17
CA SER A 110 1.94 1.70 7.65
C SER A 110 2.25 2.69 6.53
N VAL A 111 3.40 3.37 6.60
CA VAL A 111 3.82 4.33 5.58
C VAL A 111 4.13 3.63 4.26
N ASP A 112 4.89 2.53 4.30
CA ASP A 112 5.15 1.69 3.13
C ASP A 112 3.85 1.10 2.56
N THR A 113 2.94 0.65 3.43
CA THR A 113 1.64 0.11 3.01
C THR A 113 0.78 1.15 2.29
N ILE A 114 0.69 2.38 2.81
CA ILE A 114 -0.06 3.48 2.18
C ILE A 114 0.61 3.91 0.87
N HIS A 115 1.95 3.97 0.85
CA HIS A 115 2.70 4.29 -0.36
C HIS A 115 2.42 3.27 -1.47
N LEU A 116 2.46 1.98 -1.15
CA LEU A 116 2.15 0.91 -2.10
C LEU A 116 0.71 1.03 -2.62
N LEU A 117 -0.28 1.24 -1.74
CA LEU A 117 -1.67 1.45 -2.16
C LEU A 117 -1.84 2.67 -3.08
N GLU A 118 -1.17 3.78 -2.78
CA GLU A 118 -1.21 4.99 -3.59
C GLU A 118 -0.71 4.73 -5.00
N GLN A 119 0.43 4.04 -5.12
CA GLN A 119 1.00 3.71 -6.42
C GLN A 119 0.20 2.63 -7.17
N LEU A 120 -0.42 1.69 -6.45
CA LEU A 120 -1.25 0.63 -7.03
C LEU A 120 -2.61 1.11 -7.52
N VAL A 121 -3.16 2.20 -6.98
CA VAL A 121 -4.53 2.65 -7.32
C VAL A 121 -4.52 3.99 -8.03
N ALA A 122 -3.86 4.99 -7.45
CA ALA A 122 -4.01 6.38 -7.88
C ALA A 122 -2.98 6.84 -8.90
N ALA A 123 -1.84 6.17 -9.06
CA ALA A 123 -0.79 6.61 -9.99
C ALA A 123 -1.33 6.86 -11.41
N PRO A 124 -0.99 8.00 -12.07
CA PRO A 124 0.01 9.00 -11.65
C PRO A 124 -0.46 10.03 -10.62
N ASN A 125 -1.74 10.01 -10.22
CA ASN A 125 -2.27 10.86 -9.17
C ASN A 125 -1.84 10.39 -7.77
N ARG A 126 -2.06 11.23 -6.76
CA ARG A 126 -1.80 10.92 -5.34
C ARG A 126 -3.09 10.84 -4.55
N PHE A 127 -3.07 10.14 -3.43
CA PHE A 127 -4.19 10.16 -2.49
C PHE A 127 -4.27 11.51 -1.79
N THR A 128 -5.50 11.99 -1.62
CA THR A 128 -5.78 13.16 -0.76
C THR A 128 -5.53 12.82 0.71
N VAL A 129 -5.53 13.83 1.58
CA VAL A 129 -5.35 13.63 3.03
C VAL A 129 -6.52 12.82 3.61
N GLU A 130 -7.74 13.11 3.17
CA GLU A 130 -8.97 12.43 3.56
C GLU A 130 -8.91 10.94 3.18
N GLU A 131 -8.41 10.68 1.98
CA GLU A 131 -8.19 9.34 1.47
C GLU A 131 -7.17 8.57 2.32
N LYS A 132 -6.01 9.18 2.60
CA LYS A 132 -4.98 8.58 3.48
C LYS A 132 -5.52 8.29 4.87
N ASN A 133 -6.27 9.23 5.47
CA ASN A 133 -6.88 9.05 6.78
C ASN A 133 -7.90 7.91 6.80
N ARG A 134 -8.66 7.75 5.72
CA ARG A 134 -9.59 6.64 5.57
C ARG A 134 -8.88 5.31 5.41
N ILE A 135 -7.81 5.24 4.60
CA ILE A 135 -6.99 4.04 4.45
C ILE A 135 -6.41 3.65 5.81
N ARG A 136 -5.88 4.61 6.58
CA ARG A 136 -5.40 4.37 7.96
C ARG A 136 -6.47 3.73 8.84
N ARG A 137 -7.71 4.26 8.86
CA ARG A 137 -8.83 3.66 9.61
C ARG A 137 -9.15 2.23 9.16
N ASN A 138 -9.04 1.93 7.86
CA ASN A 138 -9.23 0.56 7.37
C ASN A 138 -8.10 -0.38 7.81
N LEU A 139 -6.87 0.13 7.83
CA LEU A 139 -5.69 -0.60 8.27
C LEU A 139 -5.72 -0.91 9.79
N GLU A 140 -6.32 -0.05 10.63
CA GLU A 140 -6.51 -0.34 12.07
C GLU A 140 -7.30 -1.63 12.31
N GLY A 141 -8.21 -2.01 11.40
CA GLY A 141 -8.95 -3.28 11.47
C GLY A 141 -8.07 -4.53 11.33
N PHE A 142 -6.81 -4.38 10.90
CA PHE A 142 -5.81 -5.44 10.86
C PHE A 142 -4.92 -5.49 12.11
N LYS A 143 -5.27 -4.74 13.17
CA LYS A 143 -4.61 -4.75 14.49
C LYS A 143 -3.10 -4.46 14.38
N PRO A 144 -2.70 -3.25 13.93
CA PRO A 144 -1.29 -2.88 13.89
C PRO A 144 -0.64 -2.90 15.28
N LEU A 145 0.65 -3.20 15.31
CA LEU A 145 1.49 -2.92 16.47
C LEU A 145 1.96 -1.47 16.43
N THR A 146 2.06 -0.87 17.61
CA THR A 146 2.54 0.51 17.77
C THR A 146 3.93 0.47 18.35
N VAL A 147 4.90 0.82 17.51
CA VAL A 147 6.34 0.82 17.79
C VAL A 147 6.75 2.25 18.11
N SER A 148 7.42 2.46 19.24
CA SER A 148 7.87 3.79 19.64
C SER A 148 9.10 3.75 20.52
N LYS A 149 9.84 4.86 20.54
CA LYS A 149 11.02 5.03 21.39
C LYS A 149 10.71 4.91 22.88
N ALA A 150 9.48 5.24 23.30
CA ALA A 150 9.09 5.22 24.71
C ALA A 150 8.81 3.80 25.25
N LYS A 151 8.71 2.80 24.38
CA LYS A 151 8.44 1.41 24.76
C LYS A 151 9.71 0.59 24.65
N ALA A 152 10.25 0.16 25.78
CA ALA A 152 11.47 -0.67 25.84
C ALA A 152 11.40 -1.90 24.93
N GLU A 153 10.23 -2.56 24.86
CA GLU A 153 10.00 -3.75 24.00
C GLU A 153 10.10 -3.49 22.49
N SER A 154 10.07 -2.23 22.06
CA SER A 154 10.04 -1.85 20.64
C SER A 154 11.05 -0.77 20.29
N GLU A 155 11.87 -0.34 21.25
CA GLU A 155 12.79 0.77 21.09
C GLU A 155 13.87 0.46 20.05
N ASP A 156 14.45 -0.73 20.11
CA ASP A 156 15.52 -1.11 19.18
C ASP A 156 14.98 -1.32 17.77
N PHE A 157 13.81 -1.94 17.64
CA PHE A 157 13.08 -2.00 16.38
C PHE A 157 12.73 -0.61 15.83
N PHE A 158 12.33 0.33 16.68
CA PHE A 158 12.09 1.73 16.29
C PHE A 158 13.38 2.37 15.76
N LYS A 159 14.52 2.20 16.45
CA LYS A 159 15.83 2.73 16.01
C LYS A 159 16.23 2.16 14.66
N ILE A 160 16.05 0.85 14.44
CA ILE A 160 16.32 0.19 13.15
C ILE A 160 15.49 0.85 12.04
N ILE A 161 14.18 1.01 12.22
CA ILE A 161 13.29 1.66 11.24
C ILE A 161 13.75 3.09 10.93
N MET A 162 14.14 3.84 11.96
CA MET A 162 14.58 5.23 11.81
C MET A 162 15.98 5.35 11.20
N GLY A 163 16.83 4.33 11.36
CA GLY A 163 18.19 4.25 10.81
C GLY A 163 18.23 3.93 9.31
N PHE A 164 17.11 3.52 8.73
CA PHE A 164 17.02 3.18 7.32
C PHE A 164 17.37 4.35 6.40
N GLY A 165 18.30 4.08 5.47
CA GLY A 165 18.60 4.95 4.34
C GLY A 165 17.40 5.16 3.43
N ASN A 166 17.52 6.10 2.48
CA ASN A 166 16.42 6.53 1.63
C ASN A 166 15.64 5.35 1.01
N PRO A 167 14.32 5.46 0.78
CA PRO A 167 13.48 6.57 1.24
C PRO A 167 13.36 6.52 2.76
N LYS A 168 13.81 7.58 3.43
CA LYS A 168 13.58 7.75 4.85
C LYS A 168 12.06 7.87 5.01
N PRO A 169 11.46 7.24 6.02
CA PRO A 169 10.11 7.58 6.42
C PRO A 169 10.09 9.05 6.87
N ARG A 170 9.91 9.98 5.92
CA ARG A 170 9.99 11.43 6.17
C ARG A 170 8.78 11.82 7.03
N ASN A 171 8.99 12.50 8.16
CA ASN A 171 8.01 12.90 9.18
C ASN A 171 7.47 11.82 10.15
N ILE A 172 8.27 10.81 10.55
CA ILE A 172 7.86 9.87 11.61
C ILE A 172 8.68 10.03 12.89
N GLU A 173 8.72 11.24 13.45
CA GLU A 173 9.24 11.51 14.80
C GLU A 173 8.29 11.00 15.92
N LYS A 174 7.33 10.12 15.58
CA LYS A 174 6.27 9.61 16.47
C LYS A 174 6.17 8.09 16.39
N ASP A 175 5.27 7.53 17.18
CA ASP A 175 4.80 6.14 17.11
C ASP A 175 4.55 5.68 15.65
N VAL A 176 5.23 4.61 15.25
CA VAL A 176 5.06 3.97 13.94
C VAL A 176 4.08 2.82 14.10
N LYS A 177 3.06 2.78 13.26
CA LYS A 177 2.23 1.58 13.09
C LYS A 177 2.92 0.60 12.16
N VAL A 178 3.10 -0.64 12.61
CA VAL A 178 3.66 -1.75 11.82
C VAL A 178 2.69 -2.92 11.80
N PHE A 179 2.80 -3.72 10.74
CA PHE A 179 1.93 -4.86 10.49
C PHE A 179 2.77 -6.10 10.20
N PRO A 180 2.38 -7.30 10.68
CA PRO A 180 3.03 -8.54 10.25
C PRO A 180 2.98 -8.67 8.73
N TRP A 181 4.10 -9.03 8.10
CA TRP A 181 4.23 -9.07 6.64
C TRP A 181 3.15 -9.92 5.97
N LYS A 182 2.79 -11.05 6.59
CA LYS A 182 1.72 -11.97 6.16
C LYS A 182 0.36 -11.30 5.92
N ILE A 183 0.07 -10.18 6.60
CA ILE A 183 -1.21 -9.49 6.44
C ILE A 183 -1.23 -8.49 5.27
N LEU A 184 -0.08 -8.22 4.64
CA LEU A 184 0.04 -7.21 3.59
C LEU A 184 -0.83 -7.53 2.39
N ALA A 185 -0.72 -8.74 1.84
CA ALA A 185 -1.54 -9.18 0.70
C ALA A 185 -3.05 -9.09 0.95
N PRO A 186 -3.62 -9.64 2.05
CA PRO A 186 -5.05 -9.50 2.33
C PRO A 186 -5.47 -8.05 2.62
N ALA A 187 -4.61 -7.24 3.24
CA ALA A 187 -4.89 -5.82 3.46
C ALA A 187 -5.00 -5.05 2.15
N LEU A 188 -4.07 -5.24 1.22
CA LEU A 188 -4.10 -4.61 -0.10
C LEU A 188 -5.38 -4.99 -0.86
N LYS A 189 -5.71 -6.29 -0.93
CA LYS A 189 -6.92 -6.79 -1.60
C LYS A 189 -8.20 -6.18 -1.01
N LYS A 190 -8.33 -6.13 0.32
CA LYS A 190 -9.51 -5.59 1.01
C LYS A 190 -9.70 -4.08 0.80
N ILE A 191 -8.61 -3.33 0.71
CA ILE A 191 -8.69 -1.87 0.52
C ILE A 191 -8.96 -1.55 -0.95
N ILE A 192 -8.29 -2.23 -1.87
CA ILE A 192 -8.48 -2.03 -3.32
C ILE A 192 -9.89 -2.40 -3.75
N SER A 193 -10.52 -3.41 -3.16
CA SER A 193 -11.92 -3.76 -3.49
C SER A 193 -12.96 -2.69 -3.13
N LYS A 194 -12.55 -1.55 -2.56
CA LYS A 194 -13.40 -0.38 -2.30
C LYS A 194 -13.34 0.66 -3.44
N TYR A 195 -12.45 0.45 -4.39
CA TYR A 195 -12.37 1.14 -5.68
C TYR A 195 -13.02 0.26 -6.75
#